data_AF-A0A528V3V6-F1
#
_entry.id   AF-A0A528V3V6-F1
#
_cell.length_a   1.000
_cell.length_b   1.000
_cell.length_c   1.000
_cell.angle_alpha   90.00
_cell.angle_beta   90.00
_cell.angle_gamma   90.00
#
_symmetry.space_group_name_H-M   'P 1'
#
loop_
_entity.id
_entity.type
_entity.pdbx_description
1 polymer ?
#
loop_
_entity_poly.entity_id
_entity_poly.type
_entity_poly.pdbx_seq_one_letter_code
_entity_poly.pdbx_strand_id
1 'polypeptide(L)'
;VEMINWRDGAETLTETGGPLFSPRMRAAAIRGDWHIWANTYAIVNKPGGFLAGGRGDELAVFASLPRETYGFWAERGATIIQTDEPKAAIDWLSANGYR
;
A
#
# COMPACT_ATOMS: atom_id res chain seq x y z
N VAL A 1 -5.50 5.45 -18.18
CA VAL A 1 -6.72 5.60 -17.34
C VAL A 1 -6.33 5.24 -15.93
N GLU A 2 -6.76 6.02 -14.94
CA GLU A 2 -6.45 5.82 -13.50
C GLU A 2 -7.75 5.47 -12.75
N MET A 3 -7.68 4.55 -11.80
CA MET A 3 -8.79 4.22 -10.89
C MET A 3 -8.32 4.45 -9.45
N ILE A 4 -9.09 5.23 -8.68
CA ILE A 4 -8.73 5.60 -7.31
C ILE A 4 -9.84 5.12 -6.37
N ASN A 5 -9.45 4.57 -5.21
CA ASN A 5 -10.36 4.21 -4.13
C ASN A 5 -9.88 4.81 -2.81
N TRP A 6 -10.70 5.64 -2.18
CA TRP A 6 -10.37 6.35 -0.94
C TRP A 6 -10.88 5.63 0.30
N ARG A 7 -10.19 5.79 1.44
CA ARG A 7 -10.70 5.32 2.74
C ARG A 7 -11.82 6.25 3.22
N ASP A 8 -13.05 5.74 3.28
CA ASP A 8 -14.22 6.48 3.75
C ASP A 8 -14.33 6.45 5.28
N GLY A 9 -13.42 7.12 5.99
CA GLY A 9 -13.50 7.30 7.45
C GLY A 9 -13.44 6.03 8.31
N ALA A 10 -13.24 4.84 7.72
CA ALA A 10 -13.19 3.57 8.43
C ALA A 10 -12.14 3.60 9.55
N GLU A 11 -12.51 3.20 10.78
CA GLU A 11 -11.62 3.25 11.95
C GLU A 11 -10.55 2.14 11.93
N THR A 12 -10.86 1.00 11.31
CA THR A 12 -9.97 -0.17 11.26
C THR A 12 -9.06 -0.17 10.03
N LEU A 13 -7.92 -0.87 10.14
CA LEU A 13 -7.03 -1.12 9.01
C LEU A 13 -7.75 -1.97 7.97
N THR A 14 -7.52 -1.69 6.68
CA THR A 14 -8.01 -2.58 5.61
C THR A 14 -7.43 -3.98 5.77
N GLU A 15 -8.28 -4.99 5.74
CA GLU A 15 -7.84 -6.39 5.80
C GLU A 15 -7.42 -6.89 4.42
N THR A 16 -8.03 -6.38 3.35
CA THR A 16 -7.93 -6.94 1.98
C THR A 16 -7.27 -6.00 0.97
N GLY A 17 -7.07 -4.73 1.31
CA GLY A 17 -6.65 -3.68 0.35
C GLY A 17 -7.80 -3.16 -0.52
N GLY A 18 -9.01 -3.70 -0.35
CA GLY A 18 -10.20 -3.26 -1.08
C GLY A 18 -10.29 -3.83 -2.51
N PRO A 19 -11.28 -3.37 -3.30
CA PRO A 19 -11.62 -3.96 -4.59
C PRO A 19 -10.49 -3.89 -5.64
N LEU A 20 -9.65 -2.84 -5.57
CA LEU A 20 -8.50 -2.66 -6.48
C LEU A 20 -7.33 -3.60 -6.19
N PHE A 21 -7.33 -4.27 -5.04
CA PHE A 21 -6.37 -5.31 -4.65
C PHE A 21 -7.01 -6.70 -4.60
N SER A 22 -8.21 -6.86 -5.15
CA SER A 22 -8.87 -8.16 -5.26
C SER A 22 -8.12 -9.12 -6.19
N PRO A 23 -8.28 -10.45 -6.02
CA PRO A 23 -7.71 -11.43 -6.94
C PRO A 23 -8.11 -11.20 -8.40
N ARG A 24 -9.34 -10.72 -8.64
CA ARG A 24 -9.82 -10.37 -9.98
C ARG A 24 -9.06 -9.20 -10.57
N MET A 25 -8.80 -8.15 -9.79
CA MET A 25 -8.03 -6.99 -10.26
C MET A 25 -6.58 -7.38 -10.53
N ARG A 26 -5.97 -8.19 -9.65
CA ARG A 26 -4.61 -8.72 -9.87
C ARG A 26 -4.51 -9.53 -11.16
N ALA A 27 -5.47 -10.42 -11.41
CA ALA A 27 -5.50 -11.20 -12.64
C ALA A 27 -5.69 -10.32 -13.88
N ALA A 28 -6.48 -9.24 -13.79
CA ALA A 28 -6.64 -8.28 -14.87
C ALA A 28 -5.34 -7.49 -15.14
N ALA A 29 -4.65 -7.04 -14.09
CA ALA A 29 -3.38 -6.34 -14.20
C ALA A 29 -2.30 -7.20 -14.86
N ILE A 30 -2.17 -8.47 -14.46
CA ILE A 30 -1.23 -9.42 -15.08
C ILE A 30 -1.53 -9.62 -16.57
N ARG A 31 -2.81 -9.80 -16.95
CA ARG A 31 -3.19 -9.98 -18.36
C ARG A 31 -2.98 -8.73 -19.21
N GLY A 32 -3.14 -7.55 -18.60
CA GLY A 32 -2.99 -6.27 -19.26
C GLY A 32 -1.57 -5.72 -19.26
N ASP A 33 -0.63 -6.39 -18.58
CA ASP A 33 0.71 -5.86 -18.28
C ASP A 33 0.65 -4.50 -17.58
N TRP A 34 -0.20 -4.40 -16.55
CA TRP A 34 -0.39 -3.18 -15.77
C TRP A 34 0.24 -3.30 -14.39
N HIS A 35 0.78 -2.18 -13.91
CA HIS A 35 1.22 -2.05 -12.54
C HIS A 35 0.04 -1.80 -11.59
N ILE A 36 0.18 -2.26 -10.35
CA ILE A 36 -0.74 -1.96 -9.25
C ILE A 36 0.02 -1.07 -8.27
N TRP A 37 -0.58 0.06 -7.94
CA TRP A 37 0.05 1.12 -7.17
C TRP A 37 -0.61 1.27 -5.80
N ALA A 38 0.17 1.18 -4.72
CA ALA A 38 -0.22 1.59 -3.37
C ALA A 38 0.45 2.92 -2.95
N ASN A 39 -0.33 3.86 -2.41
CA ASN A 39 0.17 5.15 -1.92
C ASN A 39 0.21 5.14 -0.39
N THR A 40 1.39 5.20 0.21
CA THR A 40 1.57 5.13 1.67
C THR A 40 1.93 6.48 2.30
N TYR A 41 2.25 7.48 1.49
CA TYR A 41 2.58 8.84 1.93
C TYR A 41 1.42 9.51 2.70
N ALA A 42 1.77 10.50 3.53
CA ALA A 42 0.82 11.22 4.35
C ALA A 42 0.10 12.32 3.54
N ILE A 43 -1.19 12.54 3.82
CA ILE A 43 -1.90 13.72 3.30
C ILE A 43 -2.08 14.72 4.43
N VAL A 44 -1.66 15.97 4.19
CA VAL A 44 -1.84 17.09 5.12
C VAL A 44 -3.32 17.18 5.56
N ASN A 45 -3.55 17.29 6.87
CA ASN A 45 -4.88 17.34 7.49
C ASN A 45 -5.76 16.09 7.29
N LYS A 46 -5.16 14.92 7.03
CA LYS A 46 -5.86 13.63 7.02
C LYS A 46 -5.25 12.66 8.04
N PRO A 47 -6.02 11.67 8.52
CA PRO A 47 -5.49 10.60 9.35
C PRO A 47 -4.38 9.81 8.63
N GLY A 48 -3.47 9.21 9.40
CA GLY A 48 -2.40 8.37 8.84
C GLY A 48 -2.92 7.22 7.98
N GLY A 49 -2.20 6.93 6.90
CA GLY A 49 -2.60 5.93 5.91
C GLY A 49 -3.95 6.17 5.22
N PHE A 50 -4.42 7.42 5.11
CA PHE A 50 -5.70 7.76 4.47
C PHE A 50 -5.84 7.16 3.05
N LEU A 51 -4.75 7.16 2.29
CA LEU A 51 -4.66 6.59 0.94
C LEU A 51 -4.46 5.07 0.91
N ALA A 52 -4.05 4.49 2.04
CA ALA A 52 -3.65 3.10 2.18
C ALA A 52 -4.56 2.36 3.17
N GLY A 53 -5.83 2.72 3.29
CA GLY A 53 -6.74 2.01 4.22
C GLY A 53 -6.20 1.90 5.65
N GLY A 54 -5.44 2.90 6.11
CA GLY A 54 -4.76 2.96 7.41
C GLY A 54 -3.35 2.35 7.46
N ARG A 55 -2.88 1.72 6.39
CA ARG A 55 -1.56 1.05 6.29
C ARG A 55 -0.54 1.94 5.57
N GLY A 56 -0.34 3.15 6.10
CA GLY A 56 0.57 4.17 5.55
C GLY A 56 1.97 4.16 6.17
N ASP A 57 2.76 5.18 5.82
CA ASP A 57 4.14 5.36 6.30
C ASP A 57 4.21 5.57 7.81
N GLU A 58 3.19 6.18 8.42
CA GLU A 58 3.14 6.34 9.88
C GLU A 58 3.14 4.99 10.61
N LEU A 59 2.46 3.99 10.04
CA LEU A 59 2.46 2.64 10.57
C LEU A 59 3.81 1.95 10.33
N ALA A 60 4.41 2.16 9.16
CA ALA A 60 5.67 1.54 8.79
C ALA A 60 6.85 2.04 9.63
N VAL A 61 6.95 3.36 9.77
CA VAL A 61 8.13 4.04 10.32
C VAL A 61 7.89 4.46 11.77
N PHE A 62 6.85 5.25 12.05
CA PHE A 62 6.65 5.78 13.40
C PHE A 62 6.17 4.72 14.39
N ALA A 63 5.32 3.79 13.95
CA ALA A 63 4.92 2.65 14.77
C ALA A 63 5.89 1.45 14.66
N SER A 64 6.92 1.53 13.81
CA SER A 64 7.89 0.44 13.57
C SER A 64 7.24 -0.88 13.12
N LEU A 65 6.18 -0.80 12.31
CA LEU A 65 5.46 -1.97 11.77
C LEU A 65 5.54 -2.03 10.23
N PRO A 66 6.76 -2.10 9.62
CA PRO A 66 6.92 -2.06 8.16
C PRO A 66 6.28 -3.24 7.44
N ARG A 67 6.13 -4.40 8.08
CA ARG A 67 5.38 -5.54 7.52
C ARG A 67 3.90 -5.18 7.31
N GLU A 68 3.30 -4.44 8.24
CA GLU A 68 1.87 -4.08 8.17
C GLU A 68 1.56 -3.06 7.07
N THR A 69 2.59 -2.40 6.54
CA THR A 69 2.47 -1.47 5.41
C THR A 69 3.10 -2.08 4.15
N TYR A 70 4.43 -2.14 4.06
CA TYR A 70 5.14 -2.54 2.85
C TYR A 70 4.91 -4.01 2.51
N GLY A 71 5.01 -4.89 3.53
CA GLY A 71 4.74 -6.32 3.37
C GLY A 71 3.30 -6.57 2.92
N PHE A 72 2.34 -5.96 3.61
CA PHE A 72 0.93 -6.06 3.26
C PHE A 72 0.67 -5.68 1.79
N TRP A 73 1.14 -4.52 1.34
CA TRP A 73 0.90 -4.08 -0.04
C TRP A 73 1.60 -4.95 -1.07
N ALA A 74 2.84 -5.38 -0.81
CA ALA A 74 3.57 -6.29 -1.68
C ALA A 74 2.84 -7.65 -1.80
N GLU A 75 2.39 -8.23 -0.69
CA GLU A 75 1.64 -9.50 -0.66
C GLU A 75 0.29 -9.40 -1.39
N ARG A 76 -0.37 -8.23 -1.29
CA ARG A 76 -1.59 -7.91 -2.03
C ARG A 76 -1.35 -7.68 -3.53
N GLY A 77 -0.10 -7.64 -3.97
CA GLY A 77 0.29 -7.56 -5.37
C GLY A 77 0.55 -6.15 -5.87
N ALA A 78 0.78 -5.18 -4.98
CA ALA A 78 1.36 -3.90 -5.38
C ALA A 78 2.71 -4.15 -6.06
N THR A 79 2.90 -3.57 -7.25
CA THR A 79 4.18 -3.57 -7.96
C THR A 79 4.86 -2.21 -7.90
N ILE A 80 4.15 -1.18 -7.41
CA ILE A 80 4.66 0.15 -7.11
C ILE A 80 4.14 0.57 -5.74
N ILE A 81 5.04 1.08 -4.89
CA ILE A 81 4.70 1.76 -3.64
C ILE A 81 5.24 3.19 -3.74
N GLN A 82 4.36 4.19 -3.64
CA GLN A 82 4.75 5.59 -3.49
C GLN A 82 4.68 5.96 -2.01
N THR A 83 5.80 6.42 -1.48
CA THR A 83 6.06 6.62 -0.06
C THR A 83 6.89 7.90 0.14
N ASP A 84 6.70 8.58 1.27
CA ASP A 84 7.59 9.64 1.74
C ASP A 84 8.85 9.07 2.45
N GLU A 85 8.87 7.76 2.66
CA GLU A 85 9.91 7.02 3.39
C GLU A 85 10.63 6.00 2.48
N PRO A 86 11.17 6.41 1.30
CA PRO A 86 11.67 5.50 0.28
C PRO A 86 12.84 4.64 0.77
N LYS A 87 13.69 5.17 1.66
CA LYS A 87 14.80 4.40 2.23
C LYS A 87 14.28 3.25 3.10
N ALA A 88 13.33 3.51 3.99
CA ALA A 88 12.75 2.49 4.86
C ALA A 88 12.04 1.40 4.04
N ALA A 89 11.30 1.80 3.01
CA ALA A 89 10.63 0.88 2.10
C ALA A 89 11.64 -0.01 1.35
N ILE A 90 12.67 0.58 0.73
CA ILE A 90 13.69 -0.16 -0.03
C ILE A 90 14.43 -1.14 0.88
N ASP A 91 14.94 -0.66 2.01
CA ASP A 91 15.73 -1.48 2.93
C ASP A 91 14.92 -2.68 3.42
N TRP A 92 13.65 -2.48 3.80
CA TRP A 92 12.78 -3.56 4.26
C TRP A 92 12.38 -4.52 3.13
N LEU A 93 11.96 -4.02 1.96
CA LEU A 93 11.52 -4.86 0.85
C LEU A 93 12.67 -5.76 0.33
N SER A 94 13.87 -5.22 0.21
CA SER A 94 15.05 -6.00 -0.21
C SER A 94 15.46 -7.03 0.84
N ALA A 95 15.46 -6.67 2.13
CA ALA A 95 15.75 -7.62 3.20
C ALA A 95 14.74 -8.79 3.29
N ASN A 96 13.53 -8.61 2.75
CA ASN A 96 12.45 -9.60 2.81
C ASN A 96 12.14 -10.26 1.45
N GLY A 97 12.96 -10.03 0.41
CA GLY A 97 12.83 -10.70 -0.89
C GLY A 97 11.66 -10.21 -1.76
N TYR A 98 11.14 -9.02 -1.49
CA TYR A 98 10.11 -8.36 -2.31
C TYR A 98 10.70 -7.48 -3.41
N ARG A 99 12.01 -7.25 -3.39
CA ARG A 99 12.75 -6.42 -4.35
C ARG A 99 14.13 -7.00 -4.62
#